data_AF-A0A1I7GNN2-F1
#
_entry.id   AF-A0A1I7GNN2-F1
#
_cell.length_a   1.000
_cell.length_b   1.000
_cell.length_c   1.000
_cell.angle_alpha   90.00
_cell.angle_beta   90.00
_cell.angle_gamma   90.00
#
_symmetry.space_group_name_H-M   'P 1'
#
loop_
_entity.id
_entity.type
_entity.pdbx_description
1 polymer ?
#
loop_
_entity_poly.entity_id
_entity_poly.type
_entity_poly.pdbx_seq_one_letter_code
_entity_poly.pdbx_strand_id
1 'polypeptide(L)'
;MNNNIDNILNSYFEGSALPEEERQLKEYFRSNTVLPEHEVYKPLFAAFDRERQIAAPQFEVPASKKSKPRLSKVLWSAVAGAAAIISLVIILFPIKEENGVSPDDYTVFINGRAVTNPRKAQQYADKMFMQAYEIIRTSYQPVLEVNAIQNEMDADKIFRNLSQKINYIETGNQQ
;
A
#
# COMPACT_ATOMS: atom_id res chain seq x y z
N MET A 1 20.66 -24.78 -21.51
CA MET A 1 19.36 -24.76 -22.21
C MET A 1 18.25 -25.06 -21.20
N ASN A 2 18.01 -24.13 -20.27
CA ASN A 2 16.87 -24.14 -19.34
C ASN A 2 15.97 -22.93 -19.63
N ASN A 3 15.73 -22.69 -20.93
CA ASN A 3 15.16 -21.48 -21.51
C ASN A 3 13.74 -21.14 -21.02
N ASN A 4 13.08 -22.02 -20.28
CA ASN A 4 11.72 -21.81 -19.81
C ASN A 4 11.69 -20.81 -18.63
N ILE A 5 12.52 -21.01 -17.60
CA ILE A 5 12.53 -20.11 -16.45
C ILE A 5 13.10 -18.73 -16.83
N ASP A 6 14.11 -18.68 -17.68
CA ASP A 6 14.71 -17.43 -18.15
C ASP A 6 13.68 -16.58 -18.91
N ASN A 7 12.90 -17.20 -19.79
CA ASN A 7 11.83 -16.52 -20.52
C ASN A 7 10.74 -16.03 -19.58
N ILE A 8 10.32 -16.86 -18.62
CA ILE A 8 9.32 -16.46 -17.63
C ILE A 8 9.84 -15.29 -16.77
N LEU A 9 11.12 -15.31 -16.36
CA LEU A 9 11.75 -14.20 -15.63
C LEU A 9 11.75 -12.92 -16.48
N ASN A 10 12.10 -13.01 -17.77
CA ASN A 10 12.07 -11.86 -18.66
C ASN A 10 10.66 -11.27 -18.76
N SER A 11 9.65 -12.10 -19.04
CA SER A 11 8.25 -11.66 -19.08
C SER A 11 7.76 -11.12 -17.73
N TYR A 12 8.22 -11.68 -16.62
CA TYR A 12 7.88 -11.19 -15.28
C TYR A 12 8.42 -9.78 -15.05
N PHE A 13 9.69 -9.54 -15.40
CA PHE A 13 10.29 -8.22 -15.27
C PHE A 13 9.74 -7.20 -16.27
N GLU A 14 9.30 -7.64 -17.45
CA GLU A 14 8.57 -6.83 -18.42
C GLU A 14 7.10 -6.59 -18.03
N GLY A 15 6.58 -7.28 -17.01
CA GLY A 15 5.19 -7.18 -16.57
C GLY A 15 4.18 -7.84 -17.52
N SER A 16 4.63 -8.76 -18.37
CA SER A 16 3.83 -9.47 -19.37
C SER A 16 3.58 -10.95 -19.03
N ALA A 17 4.16 -11.46 -17.93
CA ALA A 17 3.95 -12.83 -17.47
C ALA A 17 2.50 -13.12 -17.08
N LEU A 18 2.05 -14.34 -17.39
CA LEU A 18 0.73 -14.85 -17.02
C LEU A 18 0.69 -15.26 -15.53
N PRO A 19 -0.50 -15.29 -14.90
CA PRO A 19 -0.65 -15.71 -13.50
C PRO A 19 -0.06 -17.11 -13.20
N GLU A 20 -0.19 -18.04 -14.14
CA GLU A 20 0.35 -19.40 -14.04
C GLU A 20 1.88 -19.40 -14.05
N GLU A 21 2.49 -18.54 -14.86
CA GLU A 21 3.95 -18.38 -14.98
C GLU A 21 4.52 -17.72 -13.70
N GLU A 22 3.84 -16.71 -13.16
CA GLU A 22 4.21 -16.14 -11.86
C GLU A 22 4.15 -17.17 -10.73
N ARG A 23 3.13 -18.05 -10.75
CA ARG A 23 3.01 -19.14 -9.77
C ARG A 23 4.20 -20.09 -9.90
N GLN A 24 4.58 -20.42 -11.13
CA GLN A 24 5.74 -21.26 -11.41
C GLN A 24 7.04 -20.63 -10.90
N LEU A 25 7.26 -19.32 -11.10
CA LEU A 25 8.42 -18.61 -10.52
C LEU A 25 8.43 -18.69 -9.00
N LYS A 26 7.29 -18.44 -8.35
CA LYS A 26 7.18 -18.52 -6.88
C LYS A 26 7.54 -19.91 -6.37
N GLU A 27 7.07 -20.97 -7.03
CA GLU A 27 7.42 -22.35 -6.67
C GLU A 27 8.90 -22.66 -6.91
N TYR A 28 9.44 -22.22 -8.04
CA TYR A 28 10.85 -22.40 -8.39
C TYR A 28 11.79 -21.77 -7.35
N PHE A 29 11.55 -20.52 -6.94
CA PHE A 29 12.39 -19.82 -5.96
C PHE A 29 12.20 -20.27 -4.51
N ARG A 30 11.07 -20.93 -4.19
CA ARG A 30 10.87 -21.62 -2.91
C ARG A 30 11.60 -22.96 -2.84
N SER A 31 11.93 -23.55 -3.99
CA SER A 31 12.65 -24.81 -4.04
C SER A 31 14.11 -24.65 -3.58
N ASN A 32 14.72 -25.77 -3.18
CA ASN A 32 16.16 -25.82 -2.88
C ASN A 32 17.03 -26.00 -4.14
N THR A 33 16.42 -26.04 -5.33
CA THR A 33 17.10 -26.39 -6.59
C THR A 33 17.00 -25.22 -7.57
N VAL A 34 17.49 -24.06 -7.14
CA VAL A 34 17.57 -22.85 -7.98
C VAL A 34 18.91 -22.86 -8.70
N LEU A 35 18.90 -22.62 -10.01
CA LEU A 35 20.10 -22.47 -10.83
C LEU A 35 20.99 -21.33 -10.29
N PRO A 36 22.33 -21.46 -10.34
CA PRO A 36 23.27 -20.45 -9.84
C PRO A 36 23.01 -19.04 -10.39
N GLU A 37 22.64 -18.93 -11.66
CA GLU A 37 22.36 -17.65 -12.33
C GLU A 37 21.09 -16.95 -11.81
N HIS A 38 20.16 -17.71 -11.22
CA HIS A 38 18.92 -17.19 -10.66
C HIS A 38 19.00 -16.89 -9.17
N GLU A 39 20.06 -17.33 -8.47
CA GLU A 39 20.17 -17.14 -7.02
C GLU A 39 20.08 -15.67 -6.59
N VAL A 40 20.54 -14.75 -7.44
CA VAL A 40 20.45 -13.29 -7.20
C VAL A 40 19.02 -12.80 -7.00
N TYR A 41 18.02 -13.48 -7.57
CA TYR A 41 16.60 -13.13 -7.45
C TYR A 41 15.91 -13.82 -6.27
N LYS A 42 16.52 -14.85 -5.65
CA LYS A 42 15.94 -15.57 -4.53
C LYS A 42 15.52 -14.66 -3.35
N PRO A 43 16.31 -13.64 -2.96
CA PRO A 43 15.90 -12.69 -1.93
C PRO A 43 14.63 -11.90 -2.27
N LEU A 44 14.40 -11.57 -3.55
CA LEU A 44 13.23 -10.83 -4.00
C LEU A 44 11.94 -11.62 -3.75
N PHE A 45 11.90 -12.88 -4.21
CA PHE A 45 10.74 -13.74 -4.00
C PHE A 45 10.53 -14.10 -2.52
N ALA A 46 11.61 -14.25 -1.75
CA ALA A 46 11.54 -14.46 -0.30
C ALA A 46 11.03 -13.22 0.46
N ALA A 47 11.23 -12.00 -0.05
CA ALA A 47 10.67 -10.79 0.53
C ALA A 47 9.15 -10.72 0.30
N PHE A 48 8.68 -11.01 -0.91
CA PHE A 48 7.24 -11.04 -1.21
C PHE A 48 6.46 -12.05 -0.37
N ASP A 49 7.07 -13.20 -0.05
CA ASP A 49 6.47 -14.19 0.84
C ASP A 49 6.34 -13.70 2.29
N ARG A 50 7.28 -12.85 2.75
CA ARG A 50 7.19 -12.20 4.07
C ARG A 50 6.15 -11.09 4.07
N GLU A 51 6.10 -10.28 3.02
CA GLU A 51 5.13 -9.18 2.90
C GLU A 51 3.68 -9.68 2.91
N ARG A 52 3.40 -10.87 2.36
CA ARG A 52 2.08 -11.50 2.46
C ARG A 52 1.59 -11.74 3.89
N GLN A 53 2.51 -11.83 4.85
CA GLN A 53 2.18 -12.01 6.27
C GLN A 53 1.87 -10.68 6.96
N ILE A 54 2.22 -9.55 6.33
CA ILE A 54 1.88 -8.21 6.79
C ILE A 54 0.43 -7.95 6.40
N ALA A 55 -0.50 -8.24 7.31
CA ALA A 55 -1.91 -7.99 7.10
C ALA A 55 -2.15 -6.47 6.96
N ALA A 56 -2.81 -6.06 5.88
CA ALA A 56 -3.40 -4.73 5.83
C ALA A 56 -4.40 -4.60 6.99
N PRO A 57 -4.40 -3.47 7.72
CA PRO A 57 -5.29 -3.30 8.85
C PRO A 57 -6.75 -3.46 8.43
N GLN A 58 -7.44 -4.35 9.12
CA GLN A 58 -8.87 -4.52 8.93
C GLN A 58 -9.59 -3.31 9.54
N PHE A 59 -10.12 -2.46 8.67
CA PHE A 59 -11.08 -1.43 9.06
C PHE A 59 -12.47 -1.83 8.55
N GLU A 60 -13.34 -2.20 9.48
CA GLU A 60 -14.75 -2.38 9.18
C GLU A 60 -15.35 -1.01 8.84
N VAL A 61 -15.64 -0.81 7.56
CA VAL A 61 -16.46 0.32 7.11
C VAL A 61 -17.90 -0.12 7.40
N PRO A 62 -18.62 0.43 8.41
CA PRO A 62 -20.04 0.15 8.55
C PRO A 62 -20.71 0.46 7.22
N ALA A 63 -21.35 -0.56 6.64
CA ALA A 63 -22.14 -0.42 5.45
C ALA A 63 -23.15 0.70 5.70
N SER A 64 -23.11 1.76 4.91
CA SER A 64 -24.20 2.71 4.91
C SER A 64 -25.43 1.94 4.42
N LYS A 65 -26.35 1.64 5.35
CA LYS A 65 -27.66 1.11 5.01
C LYS A 65 -28.38 2.21 4.24
N LYS A 66 -28.16 2.30 2.93
CA LYS A 66 -29.08 3.04 2.05
C LYS A 66 -30.39 2.26 2.08
N SER A 67 -31.28 2.66 2.99
CA SER A 67 -32.64 2.14 3.04
C SER A 67 -33.30 2.48 1.71
N LYS A 68 -33.54 1.46 0.88
CA LYS A 68 -34.35 1.66 -0.32
C LYS A 68 -35.75 2.08 0.14
N PRO A 69 -36.29 3.24 -0.26
CA PRO A 69 -37.68 3.55 0.05
C PRO A 69 -38.55 2.47 -0.60
N ARG A 70 -39.34 1.77 0.21
CA ARG A 70 -40.37 0.86 -0.30
C ARG A 70 -41.50 1.71 -0.88
N LEU A 71 -41.40 2.04 -2.16
CA LEU A 71 -42.48 2.72 -2.87
C LEU A 71 -43.59 1.70 -3.13
N SER A 72 -44.81 2.03 -2.69
CA SER A 72 -45.99 1.18 -2.87
C SER A 72 -46.39 1.09 -4.35
N LYS A 73 -47.07 0.00 -4.73
CA LYS A 73 -47.52 -0.24 -6.12
C LYS A 73 -48.45 0.87 -6.67
N VAL A 74 -49.12 1.61 -5.79
CA VAL A 74 -49.98 2.76 -6.15
C VAL A 74 -49.14 3.96 -6.62
N LEU A 75 -47.90 4.09 -6.14
CA LEU A 75 -46.97 5.13 -6.60
C LEU A 75 -46.40 4.80 -7.99
N TRP A 76 -46.22 3.52 -8.33
CA TRP A 76 -45.76 3.10 -9.67
C TRP A 76 -46.75 3.48 -10.79
N SER A 77 -48.06 3.39 -10.55
CA SER A 77 -49.06 3.80 -11.54
C SER A 77 -49.15 5.31 -11.73
N ALA A 78 -48.87 6.11 -10.69
CA ALA A 78 -48.80 7.57 -10.80
C ALA A 78 -47.52 8.01 -11.55
N VAL A 79 -46.40 7.30 -11.35
CA VAL A 79 -45.13 7.55 -12.04
C VAL A 79 -45.22 7.29 -13.55
N ALA A 80 -45.99 6.29 -13.99
CA ALA A 80 -46.17 6.00 -15.41
C ALA A 80 -46.89 7.13 -16.19
N GLY A 81 -47.93 7.72 -15.61
CA GLY A 81 -48.65 8.85 -16.22
C GLY A 81 -47.80 10.13 -16.27
N ALA A 82 -47.06 10.42 -15.20
CA ALA A 82 -46.13 11.54 -15.15
C ALA A 82 -44.97 11.37 -16.14
N ALA A 83 -44.43 10.15 -16.29
CA ALA A 83 -43.34 9.87 -17.22
C ALA A 83 -43.70 10.11 -18.68
N ALA A 84 -44.94 9.86 -19.10
CA ALA A 84 -45.40 10.16 -20.47
C ALA A 84 -45.39 11.67 -20.76
N ILE A 85 -45.85 12.48 -19.80
CA ILE A 85 -45.88 13.95 -19.94
C ILE A 85 -44.44 14.52 -19.92
N ILE A 86 -43.59 14.01 -19.03
CA ILE A 86 -42.18 14.42 -18.94
C ILE A 86 -41.41 14.00 -20.20
N SER A 87 -41.68 12.81 -20.75
CA SER A 87 -41.07 12.35 -22.01
C SER A 87 -41.46 13.24 -23.18
N LEU A 88 -42.73 13.67 -23.26
CA LEU A 88 -43.18 14.61 -24.28
C LEU A 88 -42.47 15.97 -24.17
N VAL A 89 -42.26 16.46 -22.95
CA VAL A 89 -41.55 17.72 -22.68
C VAL A 89 -40.06 17.61 -23.02
N ILE A 90 -39.39 16.50 -22.70
CA ILE A 90 -37.97 16.28 -23.04
C ILE A 90 -37.75 16.20 -24.56
N ILE A 91 -38.71 15.61 -25.30
CA ILE A 91 -38.65 15.55 -26.77
C ILE A 91 -38.85 16.94 -27.40
N LEU A 92 -39.76 17.75 -26.84
CA LEU A 92 -40.05 19.11 -27.32
C LEU A 92 -39.00 20.15 -26.87
N PHE A 93 -38.34 19.91 -25.74
CA PHE A 93 -37.34 20.79 -25.13
C PHE A 93 -36.14 19.95 -24.65
N PRO A 94 -35.15 19.68 -25.52
CA PRO A 94 -34.00 18.86 -25.15
C PRO A 94 -33.21 19.53 -24.01
N ILE A 95 -33.22 18.88 -22.84
CA ILE A 95 -32.45 19.29 -21.68
C ILE A 95 -30.98 18.97 -21.96
N LYS A 96 -30.11 19.98 -21.92
CA LYS A 96 -28.66 19.76 -21.92
C LYS A 96 -28.29 19.14 -20.57
N GLU A 97 -27.88 17.87 -20.57
CA GLU A 97 -27.30 17.24 -19.38
C GLU A 97 -25.98 17.92 -19.05
N GLU A 98 -25.98 18.80 -18.05
CA GLU A 98 -24.77 19.05 -17.29
C GLU A 98 -24.61 17.83 -16.38
N ASN A 99 -23.66 16.95 -16.70
CA ASN A 99 -23.20 15.88 -15.81
C ASN A 99 -22.51 16.52 -14.60
N GLY A 100 -23.30 17.17 -13.75
CA GLY A 100 -22.86 17.73 -12.49
C GLY A 100 -22.71 16.60 -11.49
N VAL A 101 -21.50 16.04 -11.39
CA VAL A 101 -21.04 15.59 -10.07
C VAL A 101 -21.19 16.82 -9.18
N SER A 102 -22.14 16.77 -8.24
CA SER A 102 -22.33 17.86 -7.29
C SER A 102 -20.97 18.10 -6.61
N PRO A 103 -20.42 19.33 -6.58
CA PRO A 103 -19.10 19.61 -6.02
C PRO A 103 -18.90 19.11 -4.57
N ASP A 104 -20.01 18.84 -3.87
CA ASP A 104 -20.07 18.39 -2.48
C ASP A 104 -20.13 16.85 -2.30
N ASP A 105 -20.21 16.04 -3.36
CA ASP A 105 -20.29 14.57 -3.25
C ASP A 105 -18.88 13.95 -3.11
N TYR A 106 -18.29 14.11 -1.93
CA TYR A 106 -17.03 13.44 -1.58
C TYR A 106 -17.24 11.92 -1.57
N THR A 107 -16.67 11.20 -2.54
CA THR A 107 -16.66 9.72 -2.56
C THR A 107 -15.24 9.19 -2.79
N VAL A 108 -14.74 8.41 -1.86
CA VAL A 108 -13.45 7.70 -1.96
C VAL A 108 -13.68 6.20 -1.91
N PHE A 109 -13.00 5.43 -2.77
CA PHE A 109 -13.10 3.98 -2.78
C PHE A 109 -12.00 3.38 -1.91
N ILE A 110 -12.38 2.65 -0.86
CA ILE A 110 -11.47 1.96 0.06
C ILE A 110 -11.82 0.47 0.01
N ASN A 111 -10.88 -0.36 -0.45
CA ASN A 111 -11.07 -1.82 -0.62
C ASN A 111 -12.32 -2.17 -1.43
N GLY A 112 -12.55 -1.45 -2.55
CA GLY A 112 -13.70 -1.63 -3.43
C GLY A 112 -15.04 -1.12 -2.87
N ARG A 113 -15.06 -0.52 -1.66
CA ARG A 113 -16.26 0.08 -1.07
C ARG A 113 -16.21 1.60 -1.13
N ALA A 114 -17.30 2.21 -1.58
CA ALA A 114 -17.45 3.67 -1.57
C ALA A 114 -17.60 4.20 -0.13
N VAL A 115 -16.79 5.19 0.22
CA VAL A 115 -16.79 5.92 1.48
C VAL A 115 -17.12 7.37 1.19
N THR A 116 -18.29 7.80 1.65
CA THR A 116 -18.81 9.15 1.37
C THR A 116 -18.59 10.15 2.51
N ASN A 117 -18.05 9.69 3.65
CA ASN A 117 -17.79 10.55 4.80
C ASN A 117 -16.32 10.99 4.81
N PRO A 118 -16.01 12.29 4.62
CA PRO A 118 -14.64 12.78 4.52
C PRO A 118 -13.83 12.57 5.78
N ARG A 119 -14.41 12.80 6.97
CA ARG A 119 -13.70 12.57 8.24
C ARG A 119 -13.32 11.10 8.41
N LYS A 120 -14.20 10.19 8.01
CA LYS A 120 -13.94 8.75 8.11
C LYS A 120 -12.87 8.29 7.11
N ALA A 121 -12.87 8.85 5.90
CA ALA A 121 -11.83 8.59 4.91
C ALA A 121 -10.46 9.14 5.38
N GLN A 122 -10.43 10.34 5.96
CA GLN A 122 -9.23 10.92 6.58
C GLN A 122 -8.72 10.06 7.74
N GLN A 123 -9.59 9.68 8.68
CA GLN A 123 -9.22 8.78 9.79
C GLN A 123 -8.65 7.45 9.31
N TYR A 124 -9.19 6.90 8.21
CA TYR A 124 -8.65 5.70 7.59
C TYR A 124 -7.25 5.98 7.02
N ALA A 125 -7.09 7.06 6.26
CA ALA A 125 -5.80 7.46 5.71
C ALA A 125 -4.75 7.63 6.81
N ASP A 126 -5.05 8.37 7.88
CA ASP A 126 -4.15 8.58 9.01
C ASP A 126 -3.72 7.25 9.66
N LYS A 127 -4.67 6.32 9.86
CA LYS A 127 -4.36 4.99 10.39
C LYS A 127 -3.45 4.18 9.46
N MET A 128 -3.69 4.23 8.15
CA MET A 128 -2.84 3.55 7.16
C MET A 128 -1.44 4.15 7.14
N PHE A 129 -1.32 5.49 7.17
CA PHE A 129 -0.04 6.18 7.21
C PHE A 129 0.75 5.85 8.48
N MET A 130 0.10 5.85 9.64
CA MET A 130 0.76 5.50 10.91
C MET A 130 1.28 4.06 10.90
N GLN A 131 0.50 3.11 10.38
CA GLN A 131 0.96 1.73 10.29
C GLN A 131 2.09 1.55 9.28
N ALA A 132 2.00 2.20 8.12
CA ALA A 132 3.10 2.20 7.14
C ALA A 132 4.36 2.80 7.75
N TYR A 133 4.24 3.88 8.51
CA TYR A 133 5.34 4.51 9.23
C TYR A 133 5.99 3.55 10.24
N GLU A 134 5.20 2.83 11.04
CA GLU A 134 5.75 1.84 11.98
C GLU A 134 6.46 0.68 11.26
N ILE A 135 5.89 0.14 10.18
CA ILE A 135 6.51 -0.93 9.38
C ILE A 135 7.87 -0.48 8.86
N ILE A 136 7.92 0.70 8.23
CA ILE A 136 9.16 1.30 7.72
C ILE A 136 10.14 1.52 8.88
N ARG A 137 9.70 2.19 9.95
CA ARG A 137 10.58 2.50 11.08
C ARG A 137 11.24 1.23 11.63
N THR A 138 10.47 0.16 11.86
CA THR A 138 10.97 -1.13 12.35
C THR A 138 11.91 -1.79 11.35
N SER A 139 11.56 -1.84 10.05
CA SER A 139 12.42 -2.47 9.04
C SER A 139 13.75 -1.75 8.82
N TYR A 140 13.78 -0.43 9.04
CA TYR A 140 14.97 0.40 8.88
C TYR A 140 15.79 0.60 10.17
N GLN A 141 15.28 0.23 11.36
CA GLN A 141 16.04 0.32 12.62
C GLN A 141 17.47 -0.25 12.54
N PRO A 142 17.70 -1.49 12.08
CA PRO A 142 19.05 -2.06 12.07
C PRO A 142 20.02 -1.28 11.16
N VAL A 143 19.53 -0.68 10.08
CA VAL A 143 20.36 0.15 9.17
C VAL A 143 20.75 1.47 9.84
N LEU A 144 19.81 2.08 10.57
CA LEU A 144 20.08 3.30 11.34
C LEU A 144 21.07 3.03 12.49
N GLU A 145 20.93 1.89 13.16
CA GLU A 145 21.84 1.44 14.23
C GLU A 145 23.25 1.14 13.72
N VAL A 146 23.40 0.50 12.55
CA VAL A 146 24.72 0.24 11.94
C VAL A 146 25.47 1.54 11.67
N ASN A 147 24.80 2.58 11.18
CA ASN A 147 25.43 3.89 10.96
C ASN A 147 25.84 4.57 12.28
N ALA A 148 25.05 4.41 13.34
CA ALA A 148 25.39 4.91 14.67
C ALA A 148 26.60 4.17 15.25
N ILE A 149 26.61 2.84 15.14
CA ILE A 149 27.73 1.97 15.53
C ILE A 149 29.00 2.35 14.77
N GLN A 150 28.91 2.63 13.46
CA GLN A 150 30.07 3.03 12.65
C GLN A 150 30.66 4.38 13.11
N ASN A 151 29.81 5.35 13.48
CA ASN A 151 30.23 6.66 14.01
C ASN A 151 30.76 6.59 15.45
N GLU A 152 30.33 5.59 16.23
CA GLU A 152 30.89 5.29 17.55
C GLU A 152 32.21 4.50 17.46
N MET A 153 32.35 3.63 16.46
CA MET A 153 33.57 2.89 16.13
C MET A 153 34.57 3.67 15.27
N ASP A 154 34.33 4.95 15.02
CA ASP A 154 35.29 5.83 14.32
C ASP A 154 36.63 5.83 15.08
N ALA A 155 37.65 5.26 14.43
CA ALA A 155 38.96 5.06 15.03
C ALA A 155 39.59 6.38 15.49
N ASP A 156 39.46 7.44 14.71
CA ASP A 156 40.02 8.75 15.09
C ASP A 156 39.31 9.33 16.31
N LYS A 157 37.99 9.14 16.40
CA LYS A 157 37.20 9.55 17.58
C LYS A 157 37.58 8.74 18.81
N ILE A 158 37.78 7.43 18.68
CA ILE A 158 38.24 6.56 19.76
C ILE A 158 39.63 6.98 20.23
N PHE A 159 40.59 7.16 19.31
CA PHE A 159 41.97 7.57 19.66
C PHE A 159 42.01 8.94 20.33
N ARG A 160 41.28 9.93 19.81
CA ARG A 160 41.19 11.26 20.43
C ARG A 160 40.63 11.19 21.86
N ASN A 161 39.57 10.42 22.08
CA ASN A 161 38.94 10.28 23.39
C ASN A 161 39.87 9.56 24.39
N LEU A 162 40.54 8.49 23.95
CA LEU A 162 41.57 7.80 24.73
C LEU A 162 42.74 8.72 25.10
N SER A 163 43.27 9.48 24.15
CA SER A 163 44.35 10.45 24.41
C SER A 163 43.92 11.53 25.41
N GLN A 164 42.72 12.07 25.28
CA GLN A 164 42.18 13.04 26.25
C GLN A 164 42.04 12.43 27.65
N LYS A 165 41.54 11.19 27.74
CA LYS A 165 41.37 10.49 29.02
C LYS A 165 42.71 10.20 29.70
N ILE A 166 43.72 9.78 28.94
CA ILE A 166 45.08 9.55 29.44
C ILE A 166 45.67 10.85 29.97
N ASN A 167 45.62 11.94 29.20
CA ASN A 167 46.15 13.24 29.61
C ASN A 167 45.45 13.79 30.86
N TYR A 168 44.13 13.60 30.99
CA TYR A 168 43.37 13.99 32.17
C TYR A 168 43.81 13.23 33.43
N ILE A 169 44.05 11.91 33.31
CA ILE A 169 44.55 11.09 34.42
C ILE A 169 45.99 11.49 34.79
N GLU A 170 46.85 11.76 33.81
CA GLU A 170 48.23 12.20 34.07
C GLU A 170 48.29 13.56 34.77
N THR A 171 47.52 14.54 34.30
CA THR A 171 47.45 15.87 34.91
C THR A 171 46.76 15.89 36.28
N GLY A 172 45.78 15.02 36.51
CA GLY A 172 45.10 14.89 37.81
C GLY A 172 45.94 14.20 38.90
N ASN A 173 46.95 13.40 38.52
CA ASN A 173 47.88 12.74 39.44
C ASN A 173 49.14 13.58 39.78
N GLN A 174 49.23 14.82 39.27
CA GLN A 174 50.35 15.74 39.54
C GLN A 174 50.02 16.86 40.55
N GLN A 175 48.92 16.72 41.31
CA GLN A 175 48.59 17.59 42.46
C GLN A 175 48.79 16.88 43.79
#